data_AF-A0A6L9ZII7-F1
#
_entry.id   AF-A0A6L9ZII7-F1
#
_cell.length_a   1.000
_cell.length_b   1.000
_cell.length_c   1.000
_cell.angle_alpha   90.00
_cell.angle_beta   90.00
_cell.angle_gamma   90.00
#
_symmetry.space_group_name_H-M   'P 1'
#
loop_
_entity.id
_entity.type
_entity.pdbx_description
1 polymer ?
#
loop_
_entity_poly.entity_id
_entity_poly.type
_entity_poly.pdbx_seq_one_letter_code
_entity_poly.pdbx_strand_id
1 'polypeptide(L)'
;ASETLQVPLRDGNKYNQGFLDVSDRIVAVLSGEPDPGPPVVEEEINIAGNFKSAEETQESNATLWVVVILVVATVVPMVTYFFYQGFS
;
A
#
# COMPACT_ATOMS: atom_id res chain seq x y z
N ALA A 1 -17.22 -14.01 -14.86
CA ALA A 1 -17.30 -14.23 -13.40
C ALA A 1 -16.23 -13.47 -12.61
N SER A 2 -14.94 -13.50 -13.00
CA SER A 2 -13.84 -12.88 -12.22
C SER A 2 -14.05 -11.37 -11.92
N GLU A 3 -14.58 -10.61 -12.88
CA GLU A 3 -14.87 -9.18 -12.71
C GLU A 3 -15.97 -8.88 -11.67
N THR A 4 -16.96 -9.78 -11.52
CA THR A 4 -18.04 -9.65 -10.53
C THR A 4 -17.49 -9.68 -9.09
N LEU A 5 -16.39 -10.40 -8.86
CA LEU A 5 -15.70 -10.38 -7.58
C LEU A 5 -14.75 -9.18 -7.45
N GLN A 6 -14.00 -8.87 -8.50
CA GLN A 6 -12.91 -7.89 -8.41
C GLN A 6 -13.39 -6.45 -8.25
N VAL A 7 -14.50 -6.07 -8.87
CA VAL A 7 -14.99 -4.68 -8.83
C VAL A 7 -15.33 -4.24 -7.40
N PRO A 8 -16.17 -4.96 -6.62
CA PRO A 8 -16.48 -4.58 -5.23
C PRO A 8 -15.27 -4.62 -4.29
N LEU A 9 -14.27 -5.46 -4.59
CA LEU A 9 -13.04 -5.50 -3.79
C LEU A 9 -12.20 -4.25 -3.99
N ARG A 10 -12.09 -3.78 -5.24
CA ARG A 10 -11.35 -2.55 -5.57
C ARG A 10 -12.14 -1.32 -5.14
N ASP A 11 -13.46 -1.39 -5.16
CA ASP A 11 -14.38 -0.36 -4.66
C ASP A 11 -14.65 -0.51 -3.14
N GLY A 12 -13.66 -0.13 -2.33
CA GLY A 12 -13.83 -0.03 -0.88
C GLY A 12 -13.81 -1.36 -0.13
N ASN A 13 -13.17 -2.40 -0.67
CA ASN A 13 -13.00 -3.70 -0.02
C ASN A 13 -14.33 -4.37 0.39
N LYS A 14 -15.35 -4.29 -0.46
CA LYS A 14 -16.69 -4.83 -0.18
C LYS A 14 -16.76 -6.34 -0.40
N TYR A 15 -16.11 -7.11 0.49
CA TYR A 15 -16.03 -8.58 0.39
C TYR A 15 -17.39 -9.27 0.38
N ASN A 16 -18.30 -8.86 1.28
CA ASN A 16 -19.62 -9.48 1.39
C ASN A 16 -20.43 -9.27 0.11
N GLN A 17 -20.42 -8.04 -0.41
CA GLN A 17 -21.11 -7.71 -1.65
C GLN A 17 -20.52 -8.48 -2.84
N GLY A 18 -19.19 -8.48 -3.00
CA GLY A 18 -18.56 -9.23 -4.09
C GLY A 18 -18.82 -10.73 -4.04
N PHE A 19 -18.93 -11.32 -2.85
CA PHE A 19 -19.28 -12.74 -2.73
C PHE A 19 -20.76 -13.02 -3.04
N LEU A 20 -21.67 -12.15 -2.60
CA LEU A 20 -23.10 -12.24 -2.89
C LEU A 20 -23.36 -12.07 -4.40
N ASP A 21 -22.77 -11.06 -5.02
CA ASP A 21 -22.94 -10.77 -6.45
C ASP A 21 -22.43 -11.93 -7.33
N VAL A 22 -21.31 -12.55 -6.95
CA VAL A 22 -20.81 -13.77 -7.62
C VAL A 22 -21.77 -14.93 -7.44
N SER A 23 -22.30 -15.12 -6.23
CA SER A 23 -23.23 -16.21 -5.93
C SER A 23 -24.51 -16.06 -6.77
N ASP A 24 -25.09 -14.86 -6.83
CA ASP A 24 -26.30 -14.58 -7.60
C ASP A 24 -26.08 -14.81 -9.11
N ARG A 25 -24.93 -14.39 -9.64
CA ARG A 25 -24.57 -14.64 -11.04
C ARG A 25 -24.40 -16.13 -11.34
N ILE A 26 -23.78 -16.88 -10.44
CA ILE A 26 -23.65 -18.35 -10.57
C ILE A 26 -25.03 -19.00 -10.54
N VAL A 27 -25.91 -18.58 -9.64
CA VAL A 27 -27.29 -19.09 -9.56
C VAL A 27 -28.01 -18.85 -10.89
N ALA A 28 -28.03 -17.61 -11.40
CA ALA A 28 -28.70 -17.26 -12.66
C ALA A 28 -28.20 -18.09 -13.86
N VAL A 29 -26.88 -18.28 -13.98
CA VAL A 29 -26.32 -19.10 -15.06
C VAL A 29 -26.71 -20.57 -14.92
N LEU A 30 -26.72 -21.10 -13.69
CA LEU A 30 -27.06 -22.50 -13.44
C LEU A 30 -28.55 -22.79 -13.58
N SER A 31 -29.42 -21.80 -13.38
CA SER A 31 -30.86 -21.90 -13.61
C SER A 31 -31.26 -21.69 -15.07
N GLY A 32 -30.29 -21.42 -15.95
CA GLY A 32 -30.51 -21.25 -17.40
C GLY A 32 -31.00 -19.86 -17.79
N GLU A 33 -30.97 -18.90 -16.87
CA GLU A 33 -31.17 -17.49 -17.18
C GLU A 33 -29.97 -16.92 -17.96
N PRO A 34 -30.20 -15.86 -18.76
CA PRO A 34 -29.12 -15.16 -19.42
C PRO A 34 -28.15 -14.57 -18.39
N ASP A 35 -26.85 -14.67 -18.67
CA ASP A 35 -25.80 -14.13 -17.81
C ASP A 35 -26.01 -12.61 -17.58
N PRO A 36 -26.18 -12.14 -16.32
CA PRO A 36 -26.31 -10.73 -15.99
C PRO A 36 -25.12 -9.87 -16.43
N GLY A 37 -23.97 -10.50 -16.69
CA GLY A 37 -22.75 -9.81 -17.11
C GLY A 37 -21.94 -9.24 -15.95
N PRO A 38 -20.85 -8.51 -16.25
CA PRO A 38 -20.02 -7.86 -15.24
C PRO A 38 -20.71 -6.59 -14.67
N PRO A 39 -20.36 -6.19 -13.43
CA PRO A 39 -20.85 -4.94 -12.85
C PRO A 39 -20.41 -3.73 -13.67
N VAL A 40 -21.27 -2.71 -13.77
CA VAL A 40 -20.92 -1.42 -14.38
C VAL A 40 -20.00 -0.66 -13.44
N VAL A 41 -18.83 -0.26 -13.93
CA VAL A 41 -17.86 0.53 -13.19
C VAL A 41 -18.09 2.00 -13.55
N GLU A 42 -18.73 2.77 -12.66
CA GLU A 42 -19.06 4.18 -12.92
C GLU A 42 -17.89 5.15 -12.70
N GLU A 43 -16.87 4.76 -11.94
CA GLU A 43 -15.70 5.60 -11.63
C GLU A 43 -14.39 4.85 -11.90
N GLU A 44 -13.38 5.55 -12.42
CA GLU A 44 -12.00 5.04 -12.44
C GLU A 44 -11.58 4.75 -11.01
N ILE A 45 -11.64 3.47 -10.62
CA ILE A 45 -11.22 3.01 -9.31
C ILE A 45 -9.76 3.44 -9.16
N ASN A 46 -9.51 4.39 -8.28
CA ASN A 46 -8.20 5.00 -8.14
C ASN A 46 -7.24 3.97 -7.51
N ILE A 47 -6.57 3.18 -8.35
CA ILE A 47 -5.57 2.19 -7.94
C ILE A 47 -4.21 2.87 -7.76
N ALA A 48 -4.15 4.19 -7.54
CA ALA A 48 -2.89 4.84 -7.22
C ALA A 48 -2.36 4.20 -5.92
N GLY A 49 -1.27 3.44 -6.05
CA GLY A 49 -0.61 2.84 -4.91
C GLY A 49 -0.15 3.92 -3.95
N ASN A 50 -0.20 3.65 -2.65
CA ASN A 50 0.25 4.58 -1.61
C ASN A 50 1.80 4.65 -1.50
N PHE A 51 2.49 4.33 -2.60
CA PHE A 51 3.94 4.26 -2.70
C PHE A 51 4.43 5.36 -3.63
N LYS A 52 5.57 5.95 -3.31
CA LYS A 52 6.22 6.93 -4.15
C LYS A 52 6.65 6.32 -5.49
N SER A 53 6.66 7.14 -6.54
CA SER A 53 7.20 6.74 -7.83
C SER A 53 8.71 6.45 -7.76
N ALA A 54 9.25 5.82 -8.80
CA ALA A 54 10.69 5.56 -8.88
C ALA A 54 11.49 6.87 -8.94
N GLU A 55 10.96 7.89 -9.61
CA GLU A 55 11.53 9.22 -9.72
C GLU A 55 11.50 9.93 -8.35
N GLU A 56 10.36 9.89 -7.65
CA GLU A 56 10.21 10.47 -6.31
C GLU A 56 11.08 9.76 -5.25
N THR A 57 11.40 8.49 -5.47
CA THR A 57 12.29 7.71 -4.61
C THR A 57 13.77 8.07 -4.85
N GLN A 58 14.16 8.36 -6.09
CA GLN A 58 15.52 8.77 -6.44
C GLN A 58 15.92 10.13 -5.84
N GLU A 59 14.95 11.03 -5.64
CA GLU A 59 15.17 12.32 -4.97
C GLU A 59 15.31 12.20 -3.43
N SER A 60 15.24 10.98 -2.88
CA SER A 60 15.32 10.75 -1.44
C SER A 60 16.66 11.16 -0.83
N ASN A 61 16.62 11.95 0.24
CA ASN A 61 17.79 12.37 1.03
C ASN A 61 18.17 11.35 2.12
N ALA A 62 17.67 10.12 2.07
CA ALA A 62 17.87 9.11 3.11
C ALA A 62 19.35 8.84 3.40
N THR A 63 20.18 8.71 2.36
CA THR A 63 21.63 8.45 2.53
C THR A 63 22.33 9.58 3.29
N LEU A 64 21.95 10.84 3.04
CA LEU A 64 22.52 11.98 3.74
C LEU A 64 22.19 11.92 5.24
N TRP A 65 20.94 11.62 5.58
CA TRP A 65 20.52 11.46 6.99
C TRP A 65 21.24 10.31 7.68
N VAL A 66 21.40 9.16 7.01
CA VAL A 66 22.13 8.01 7.56
C VAL A 66 23.57 8.38 7.89
N VAL A 67 24.27 9.07 6.99
CA VAL A 67 25.65 9.52 7.20
C VAL A 67 25.74 10.49 8.38
N VAL A 68 24.84 11.48 8.46
CA VAL A 68 24.81 12.44 9.57
C VAL A 68 24.60 11.72 10.90
N ILE A 69 23.63 10.82 10.98
CA ILE A 69 23.34 10.06 12.21
C ILE A 69 24.54 9.19 12.60
N LEU A 70 25.22 8.55 11.65
CA LEU A 70 26.42 7.74 11.93
C LEU A 70 27.56 8.58 12.50
N VAL A 71 27.80 9.78 11.95
CA VAL A 71 28.84 10.67 12.48
C VAL A 71 28.47 11.12 13.90
N VAL A 72 27.23 11.52 14.14
CA VAL A 72 26.78 11.90 15.48
C VAL A 72 26.92 10.73 16.46
N ALA A 73 26.49 9.53 16.07
CA ALA A 73 26.55 8.33 16.89
C ALA A 73 27.99 7.93 17.27
N THR A 74 28.96 8.20 16.40
CA THR A 74 30.38 7.90 16.66
C THR A 74 31.09 9.00 17.46
N VAL A 75 30.79 10.26 17.19
CA VAL A 75 31.45 11.42 17.83
C VAL A 75 30.92 11.66 19.25
N VAL A 76 29.61 11.56 19.47
CA VAL A 76 28.99 11.87 20.77
C VAL A 76 29.58 11.04 21.94
N PRO A 77 29.75 9.72 21.84
CA PRO A 77 30.38 8.93 22.89
C PRO A 77 31.81 9.36 23.21
N MET A 78 32.60 9.71 22.18
CA MET A 78 33.99 10.14 22.36
C MET A 78 34.07 11.51 23.03
N VAL A 79 33.24 12.45 22.60
CA VAL A 79 33.11 13.77 23.25
C VAL A 79 32.70 13.60 24.70
N THR A 80 31.73 12.74 24.98
CA THR A 80 31.26 12.45 26.34
C THR A 80 32.38 11.85 27.19
N TYR A 81 33.14 10.87 26.66
CA TYR A 81 34.27 10.24 27.35
C TYR A 81 35.34 11.28 27.76
N PHE A 82 35.81 12.09 26.81
CA PHE A 82 36.85 13.08 27.09
C PHE A 82 36.37 14.22 27.97
N PHE A 83 35.10 14.60 27.87
CA PHE A 83 34.50 15.56 28.79
C PHE A 83 34.63 15.08 30.23
N TYR A 84 34.22 13.84 30.54
CA TYR A 84 34.37 13.31 31.90
C TYR A 84 35.84 13.12 32.32
N GLN A 85 36.74 12.72 31.40
CA GLN A 85 38.16 12.54 31.71
C GLN A 85 38.85 13.88 32.05
N GLY A 86 38.51 14.98 31.38
CA GLY A 86 39.13 16.30 31.61
C GLY A 86 38.70 17.02 32.89
N PHE A 87 37.63 16.54 33.55
CA PHE A 87 37.19 17.02 34.87
C PHE A 87 37.71 16.16 36.04
N SER A 88 38.52 15.12 35.75
CA SER A 88 39.22 14.28 36.74
C SER A 88 40.68 14.69 36.89
#